data_AF-X1H9J7-F1
#
_entry.id   AF-X1H9J7-F1
#
_cell.length_a   1.000
_cell.length_b   1.000
_cell.length_c   1.000
_cell.angle_alpha   90.00
_cell.angle_beta   90.00
_cell.angle_gamma   90.00
#
_symmetry.space_group_name_H-M   'P 1'
#
loop_
_entity.id
_entity.type
_entity.pdbx_description
1 polymer ?
#
loop_
_entity_poly.entity_id
_entity_poly.type
_entity_poly.pdbx_seq_one_letter_code
_entity_poly.pdbx_strand_id
1 'polypeptide(L)' 'MNEIIGIVFFGIGILFNFFGCLGLLRFPDIYNRLQAGTKCVTFGTIFLLIGTLVYTGFTSLGIKAVLCL' A
#
# COMPACT_ATOMS: atom_id res chain seq x y z
N MET A 1 -3.35 17.56 12.22
CA MET A 1 -2.81 16.30 12.80
C MET A 1 -3.05 15.10 11.89
N ASN A 2 -4.23 14.96 11.29
CA ASN A 2 -4.54 13.91 10.31
C ASN A 2 -3.61 13.90 9.07
N GLU A 3 -3.13 15.07 8.63
CA GLU A 3 -2.22 15.16 7.48
C GLU A 3 -0.88 14.43 7.72
N ILE A 4 -0.28 14.63 8.89
CA ILE A 4 0.99 13.98 9.28
C ILE A 4 0.79 12.47 9.37
N ILE A 5 -0.32 12.02 9.95
CA ILE A 5 -0.66 10.60 10.07
C ILE A 5 -0.83 9.99 8.67
N GLY A 6 -1.58 10.65 7.77
CA GLY A 6 -1.75 10.22 6.38
C GLY A 6 -0.42 10.09 5.63
N ILE A 7 0.49 11.05 5.79
CA ILE A 7 1.82 11.03 5.18
C ILE A 7 2.66 9.84 5.70
N VAL A 8 2.58 9.51 6.99
CA VAL A 8 3.27 8.34 7.56
C VAL A 8 2.72 7.04 6.94
N PHE A 9 1.40 6.91 6.82
CA PHE A 9 0.77 5.76 6.15
C PHE A 9 1.19 5.64 4.69
N PHE A 10 1.27 6.76 3.96
CA PHE A 10 1.76 6.75 2.59
C PHE A 10 3.22 6.31 2.51
N GLY A 11 4.08 6.79 3.41
CA GLY A 11 5.48 6.37 3.49
C GLY A 11 5.63 4.87 3.69
N ILE A 12 4.86 4.29 4.62
CA ILE A 12 4.86 2.83 4.87
C ILE A 12 4.36 2.07 3.64
N GLY A 13 3.25 2.51 3.03
CA GLY A 13 2.69 1.85 1.85
C GLY A 13 3.65 1.85 0.65
N ILE A 14 4.36 2.95 0.41
CA ILE A 14 5.38 3.06 -0.64
C ILE A 14 6.56 2.11 -0.36
N LEU A 15 7.05 2.05 0.88
CA LEU A 15 8.14 1.14 1.25
C LEU A 15 7.77 -0.32 1.02
N PHE A 16 6.56 -0.74 1.41
CA PHE A 16 6.08 -2.10 1.14
C PHE A 16 5.99 -2.43 -0.35
N ASN A 17 5.51 -1.47 -1.16
CA ASN A 17 5.45 -1.67 -2.61
C ASN A 17 6.85 -1.75 -3.24
N PHE A 18 7.79 -0.92 -2.77
CA PHE A 18 9.19 -0.98 -3.17
C PHE A 18 9.84 -2.33 -2.85
N PHE A 19 9.62 -2.86 -1.64
CA PHE A 19 10.09 -4.20 -1.27
C PHE A 19 9.42 -5.31 -2.11
N GLY A 20 8.16 -5.14 -2.50
CA GLY A 20 7.48 -6.04 -3.44
C GLY A 20 8.16 -6.08 -4.81
N CYS A 21 8.48 -4.91 -5.38
CA CYS A 21 9.23 -4.81 -6.64
C CYS A 21 10.65 -5.39 -6.53
N LEU A 22 11.36 -5.12 -5.43
CA LEU A 22 12.67 -5.71 -5.16
C LEU A 22 12.62 -7.24 -5.04
N GLY A 23 11.59 -7.78 -4.38
CA GLY A 23 11.36 -9.21 -4.24
C GLY A 23 11.14 -9.89 -5.59
N LEU A 24 10.39 -9.26 -6.49
CA LEU A 24 10.18 -9.74 -7.85
C LEU A 24 11.48 -9.81 -8.66
N LEU A 25 12.38 -8.83 -8.48
CA LEU A 25 13.66 -8.77 -9.19
C LEU A 25 14.67 -9.80 -8.65
N ARG A 26 14.71 -9.99 -7.32
CA ARG A 26 15.78 -10.74 -6.64
C ARG A 26 15.53 -12.24 -6.58
N PHE A 27 14.27 -12.69 -6.50
CA PHE A 27 13.99 -14.12 -6.34
C PHE A 27 14.13 -14.88 -7.68
N PRO A 28 14.86 -16.00 -7.71
CA PRO A 28 15.07 -16.77 -8.94
C PRO A 28 13.84 -17.58 -9.36
N ASP A 29 13.02 -18.03 -8.41
CA ASP A 29 11.88 -18.92 -8.67
C ASP A 29 10.54 -18.21 -8.83
N ILE A 30 9.72 -18.69 -9.78
CA ILE A 30 8.41 -18.13 -10.13
C ILE A 30 7.46 -18.08 -8.92
N TYR A 31 7.40 -19.14 -8.11
CA TYR A 31 6.52 -19.19 -6.94
C TYR A 31 6.97 -18.23 -5.83
N ASN A 32 8.28 -18.06 -5.66
CA ASN A 32 8.83 -17.15 -4.67
C ASN A 32 8.63 -15.68 -5.10
N ARG A 33 8.73 -15.40 -6.41
CA ARG A 33 8.32 -14.10 -7.00
C ARG A 33 6.85 -13.81 -6.77
N LEU A 34 5.98 -14.78 -7.02
CA LEU A 34 4.53 -14.62 -6.84
C LEU A 34 4.17 -14.33 -5.38
N GLN A 35 4.77 -15.02 -4.41
CA GLN A 35 4.53 -14.73 -3.00
C GLN A 35 5.05 -13.35 -2.59
N ALA A 36 6.25 -12.99 -3.02
CA ALA A 36 6.84 -11.69 -2.70
C ALA A 36 6.00 -10.53 -3.26
N GLY A 37 5.57 -10.64 -4.52
CA GLY A 37 4.72 -9.63 -5.16
C GLY A 37 3.34 -9.53 -4.52
N THR A 38 2.63 -10.65 -4.38
CA THR A 38 1.23 -10.63 -3.89
C THR A 38 1.10 -10.14 -2.46
N LYS A 39 1.97 -10.58 -1.54
CA LYS A 39 1.88 -10.18 -0.13
C LYS A 39 2.28 -8.72 0.06
N CYS A 40 3.45 -8.33 -0.44
CA CYS A 40 3.99 -6.99 -0.22
C CYS A 40 3.16 -5.90 -0.92
N VAL A 41 2.72 -6.14 -2.15
CA VAL A 41 1.92 -5.14 -2.91
C VAL A 41 0.54 -4.97 -2.30
N THR A 42 -0.15 -6.06 -1.91
CA THR A 42 -1.49 -5.97 -1.31
C THR A 42 -1.47 -5.21 0.02
N PHE A 43 -0.50 -5.49 0.88
CA PHE A 43 -0.33 -4.71 2.12
C PHE A 43 0.03 -3.25 1.83
N GLY A 44 0.91 -2.99 0.85
CA GLY A 44 1.26 -1.64 0.42
C GLY A 44 0.05 -0.84 -0.04
N THR A 45 -0.82 -1.42 -0.87
CA THR A 45 -2.05 -0.76 -1.36
C THR A 45 -3.06 -0.52 -0.25
N ILE A 46 -3.22 -1.44 0.71
CA ILE A 46 -4.09 -1.25 1.87
C ILE A 46 -3.62 -0.05 2.71
N PHE A 47 -2.31 0.06 3.00
CA PHE A 47 -1.78 1.20 3.74
C PHE A 47 -1.93 2.52 2.99
N LEU A 48 -1.76 2.53 1.66
CA LEU A 48 -2.01 3.70 0.82
C LEU A 48 -3.50 4.13 0.87
N LEU A 49 -4.42 3.19 0.73
CA LEU A 49 -5.87 3.49 0.74
C LEU A 49 -6.33 3.98 2.12
N ILE A 50 -5.85 3.37 3.20
CA ILE A 50 -6.09 3.84 4.57
C ILE A 50 -5.48 5.23 4.78
N GLY A 51 -4.25 5.47 4.30
CA GLY A 51 -3.62 6.79 4.33
C GLY A 51 -4.45 7.86 3.63
N THR A 52 -5.06 7.50 2.49
CA THR A 52 -5.95 8.38 1.73
C THR A 52 -7.21 8.72 2.54
N LEU A 53 -7.83 7.72 3.17
CA LEU A 53 -9.00 7.90 4.05
C LEU A 53 -8.67 8.84 5.22
N VAL A 54 -7.55 8.63 5.90
CA VAL A 54 -7.13 9.45 7.05
C VAL A 54 -6.81 10.88 6.62
N TYR A 55 -6.23 11.07 5.43
CA TYR A 55 -5.89 12.40 4.90
C TYR A 55 -7.11 13.19 4.45
N THR A 56 -8.04 12.58 3.69
CA THR A 56 -9.20 13.27 3.10
C THR A 56 -10.50 13.17 3.91
N GLY A 57 -10.57 12.29 4.92
CA GLY A 57 -11.77 11.99 5.69
C GLY A 57 -12.88 11.29 4.91
N PHE A 58 -14.12 11.30 5.44
CA PHE A 58 -15.33 10.72 4.82
C PHE A 58 -15.90 11.58 3.67
N THR A 59 -15.03 12.04 2.77
CA THR A 59 -15.41 12.70 1.52
C THR A 59 -15.64 11.67 0.40
N SER A 60 -16.11 12.10 -0.77
CA SER A 60 -16.34 11.24 -1.93
C SER A 60 -15.11 10.42 -2.33
N LEU A 61 -13.90 10.95 -2.11
CA LEU A 61 -12.63 10.24 -2.31
C LEU A 61 -12.39 9.17 -1.25
N GLY A 62 -12.63 9.49 0.04
CA GLY A 62 -12.49 8.52 1.13
C GLY A 62 -13.44 7.33 1.00
N ILE A 63 -14.69 7.58 0.58
CA ILE A 63 -15.68 6.51 0.34
C ILE A 63 -15.23 5.59 -0.80
N LYS A 64 -14.70 6.14 -1.90
CA LYS A 64 -14.12 5.35 -2.99
C LYS A 64 -12.90 4.56 -2.57
N ALA A 65 -12.05 5.13 -1.71
CA ALA A 65 -10.87 4.46 -1.18
C ALA A 65 -11.26 3.25 -0.30
N VAL A 66 -12.32 3.37 0.52
CA VAL A 66 -12.86 2.24 1.31
C VAL A 66 -13.47 1.17 0.42
N LEU A 67 -14.21 1.55 -0.63
CA LEU A 67 -14.79 0.59 -1.57
C LEU A 67 -13.74 -0.16 -2.42
N CYS A 68 -12.58 0.47 -2.63
CA CYS A 68 -11.47 -0.11 -3.39
C CYS A 68 -10.63 -1.09 -2.53
N LEU A 69 -10.75 -1.01 -1.21
CA LEU A 69 -10.02 -1.83 -0.26
C LEU A 69 -10.67 -3.22 -0.15
#